data_AF-A0A3B9DUI0-F1
#
_entry.id   AF-A0A3B9DUI0-F1
#
_cell.length_a   1.000
_cell.length_b   1.000
_cell.length_c   1.000
_cell.angle_alpha   90.00
_cell.angle_beta   90.00
_cell.angle_gamma   90.00
#
_symmetry.space_group_name_H-M   'P 1'
#
loop_
_entity.id
_entity.type
_entity.pdbx_description
1 polymer ?
#
loop_
_entity_poly.entity_id
_entity_poly.type
_entity_poly.pdbx_seq_one_letter_code
_entity_poly.pdbx_strand_id
1 'polypeptide(L)'
;MQSANMIFYVIGAIVIVLFILLLVNMLLMRNKLNRLAKKYKYFMNGEDGGSLELRLSTEVRELREMVSSSENMLHQQELLATMQLSSFQKVGLVRYDAFDDTGDKLSFSLTVLDGKNNGFILSSLAGHDTSRIYAKQIVNGQCKEALSSEEAESINMALDTLMPDMASEAQELLNETRGEALSKSQPDNHRIDTAGK
;
A
#
# COMPACT_ATOMS: atom_id res chain seq x y z
N MET A 1 -51.88 -86.51 -7.20
CA MET A 1 -52.08 -85.58 -6.06
C MET A 1 -50.77 -85.25 -5.34
N GLN A 2 -49.86 -86.21 -5.10
CA GLN A 2 -48.57 -85.95 -4.41
C GLN A 2 -47.61 -84.99 -5.15
N SER A 3 -47.56 -85.03 -6.48
CA SER A 3 -46.74 -84.12 -7.30
C SER A 3 -47.19 -82.65 -7.22
N ALA A 4 -48.49 -82.39 -7.07
CA ALA A 4 -49.03 -81.03 -6.93
C ALA A 4 -48.58 -80.39 -5.60
N ASN A 5 -48.60 -81.15 -4.50
CA ASN A 5 -48.15 -80.67 -3.19
C ASN A 5 -46.66 -80.32 -3.19
N MET A 6 -45.82 -81.11 -3.86
CA MET A 6 -44.39 -80.82 -4.00
C MET A 6 -44.12 -79.52 -4.76
N ILE A 7 -44.90 -79.21 -5.81
CA ILE A 7 -44.78 -77.96 -6.56
C ILE A 7 -45.11 -76.75 -5.66
N PHE A 8 -46.15 -76.84 -4.82
CA PHE A 8 -46.50 -75.76 -3.89
C PHE A 8 -45.40 -75.49 -2.85
N TYR A 9 -44.73 -76.53 -2.34
CA TYR A 9 -43.59 -76.34 -1.41
C TYR A 9 -42.39 -75.67 -2.07
N VAL A 10 -42.07 -76.01 -3.32
CA VAL A 10 -40.97 -75.39 -4.08
C VAL A 10 -41.26 -73.92 -4.34
N ILE A 11 -42.49 -73.58 -4.77
CA ILE A 11 -42.91 -72.19 -4.99
C ILE A 11 -42.85 -71.40 -3.68
N GLY A 12 -43.33 -71.98 -2.57
CA GLY A 12 -43.25 -71.36 -1.24
C GLY A 12 -41.80 -71.08 -0.81
N ALA A 13 -40.90 -72.02 -1.03
CA ALA A 13 -39.48 -71.83 -0.71
C ALA A 13 -38.83 -70.69 -1.51
N ILE A 14 -39.15 -70.58 -2.81
CA ILE A 14 -38.66 -69.50 -3.68
C ILE A 14 -39.18 -68.14 -3.20
N VAL A 15 -40.46 -68.06 -2.83
CA VAL A 15 -41.07 -66.83 -2.31
C VAL A 15 -40.41 -66.40 -1.00
N ILE A 16 -40.12 -67.35 -0.10
CA ILE A 16 -39.44 -67.06 1.17
C ILE A 16 -38.02 -66.54 0.92
N VAL A 17 -37.26 -67.16 0.02
CA VAL A 17 -35.90 -66.72 -0.32
C VAL A 17 -35.92 -65.32 -0.92
N LEU A 18 -36.87 -65.04 -1.82
CA LEU A 18 -37.02 -63.73 -2.44
C LEU A 18 -37.42 -62.66 -1.41
N PHE A 19 -38.30 -63.01 -0.46
CA PHE A 19 -38.68 -62.13 0.63
C PHE A 19 -37.49 -61.78 1.53
N ILE A 20 -36.67 -62.77 1.90
CA ILE A 20 -35.46 -62.56 2.71
C ILE A 20 -34.48 -61.64 1.98
N LEU A 21 -34.26 -61.85 0.68
CA LEU A 21 -33.38 -61.02 -0.15
C LEU A 21 -33.85 -59.55 -0.18
N LEU A 22 -35.16 -59.33 -0.31
CA LEU A 22 -35.76 -58.00 -0.31
C LEU A 22 -35.56 -57.31 1.06
N LEU A 23 -35.76 -58.06 2.15
CA LEU A 23 -35.58 -57.59 3.52
C LEU A 23 -34.12 -57.17 3.79
N VAL A 24 -33.15 -57.96 3.34
CA VAL A 24 -31.72 -57.62 3.43
C VAL A 24 -31.40 -56.36 2.64
N ASN A 25 -31.90 -56.21 1.41
CA ASN A 25 -31.69 -55.00 0.61
C ASN A 25 -32.28 -53.75 1.29
N MET A 26 -33.47 -53.87 1.86
CA MET A 26 -34.11 -52.79 2.61
C MET A 26 -33.26 -52.36 3.81
N LEU A 27 -32.70 -53.31 4.57
CA LEU A 27 -31.82 -53.03 5.71
C LEU A 27 -30.51 -52.37 5.26
N LEU A 28 -29.88 -52.86 4.19
CA LEU A 28 -28.66 -52.26 3.64
C LEU A 28 -28.90 -50.83 3.14
N MET A 29 -30.02 -50.59 2.46
CA MET A 29 -30.38 -49.27 1.94
C MET A 29 -30.70 -48.29 3.08
N ARG A 30 -31.40 -48.74 4.12
CA ARG A 30 -31.66 -47.95 5.33
C ARG A 30 -30.37 -47.59 6.07
N ASN A 31 -29.41 -48.51 6.12
CA ASN A 31 -28.10 -48.24 6.70
C ASN A 31 -27.30 -47.22 5.87
N LYS A 32 -27.32 -47.31 4.53
CA LYS A 32 -26.68 -46.33 3.64
C LYS A 32 -27.30 -44.94 3.79
N LEU A 33 -28.63 -44.86 3.83
CA LEU A 33 -29.37 -43.60 4.03
C LEU A 33 -29.07 -42.99 5.40
N ASN A 34 -29.05 -43.79 6.46
CA ASN A 34 -28.71 -43.31 7.81
C ASN A 34 -27.25 -42.82 7.89
N ARG A 35 -26.32 -43.46 7.18
CA ARG A 35 -24.92 -43.03 7.14
C ARG A 35 -24.77 -41.73 6.35
N LEU A 36 -25.49 -41.57 5.25
CA LEU A 36 -25.48 -40.35 4.45
C LEU A 36 -26.13 -39.18 5.19
N ALA A 37 -27.27 -39.42 5.84
CA ALA A 37 -27.95 -38.43 6.67
C ALA A 37 -27.09 -38.00 7.87
N LYS A 38 -26.36 -38.92 8.52
CA LYS A 38 -25.43 -38.57 9.60
C LYS A 38 -24.24 -37.74 9.09
N LYS A 39 -23.68 -38.05 7.92
CA LYS A 39 -22.60 -37.23 7.33
C LYS A 39 -23.12 -35.85 6.94
N TYR A 40 -24.25 -35.77 6.25
CA TYR A 40 -24.89 -34.51 5.88
C TYR A 40 -25.20 -33.66 7.12
N LYS A 41 -25.81 -34.27 8.15
CA LYS A 41 -26.08 -33.63 9.44
C LYS A 41 -24.80 -33.27 10.19
N TYR A 42 -23.71 -34.03 10.08
CA TYR A 42 -22.43 -33.67 10.70
C TYR A 42 -21.71 -32.53 9.97
N PHE A 43 -21.82 -32.46 8.64
CA PHE A 43 -21.31 -31.33 7.86
C PHE A 43 -22.16 -30.05 8.03
N MET A 44 -23.46 -30.20 8.34
CA MET A 44 -24.36 -29.06 8.62
C MET A 44 -24.49 -28.71 10.10
N ASN A 45 -24.27 -29.66 11.02
CA ASN A 45 -24.30 -29.52 12.49
C ASN A 45 -22.94 -29.82 13.11
N GLY A 46 -21.85 -29.56 12.40
CA GLY A 46 -20.54 -29.45 13.03
C GLY A 46 -20.58 -28.18 13.88
N GLU A 47 -20.73 -28.38 15.19
CA GLU A 47 -20.65 -27.37 16.25
C GLU A 47 -21.34 -26.03 15.89
N ASP A 48 -22.67 -26.02 16.05
CA ASP A 48 -23.65 -24.98 15.71
C ASP A 48 -24.35 -25.20 14.36
N GLY A 49 -25.56 -25.78 14.43
CA GLY A 49 -26.41 -26.22 13.31
C GLY A 49 -26.98 -25.12 12.41
N GLY A 50 -26.16 -24.15 12.01
CA GLY A 50 -26.48 -23.11 11.02
C GLY A 50 -25.26 -22.51 10.33
N SER A 51 -24.09 -23.16 10.36
CA SER A 51 -22.84 -22.40 10.36
C SER A 51 -22.04 -22.33 9.06
N LEU A 52 -22.19 -23.20 8.05
CA LEU A 52 -21.35 -23.09 6.84
C LEU A 52 -21.84 -22.02 5.86
N GLU A 53 -23.13 -22.03 5.51
CA GLU A 53 -23.72 -20.99 4.67
C GLU A 53 -23.61 -19.63 5.36
N LEU A 54 -23.88 -19.59 6.67
CA LEU A 54 -23.74 -18.38 7.46
C LEU A 54 -22.29 -17.89 7.46
N ARG A 55 -21.30 -18.74 7.78
CA ARG A 55 -19.87 -18.36 7.73
C ARG A 55 -19.43 -17.94 6.33
N LEU A 56 -19.84 -18.65 5.28
CA LEU A 56 -19.53 -18.28 3.90
C LEU A 56 -20.17 -16.93 3.54
N SER A 57 -21.41 -16.69 3.95
CA SER A 57 -22.10 -15.42 3.71
C SER A 57 -21.48 -14.26 4.49
N THR A 58 -21.03 -14.51 5.73
CA THR A 58 -20.30 -13.55 6.56
C THR A 58 -18.95 -13.24 5.93
N GLU A 59 -18.16 -14.24 5.56
CA GLU A 59 -16.86 -14.07 4.89
C GLU A 59 -17.00 -13.35 3.55
N VAL A 60 -18.01 -13.68 2.73
CA VAL A 60 -18.27 -12.95 1.47
C VAL A 60 -18.68 -11.50 1.74
N ARG A 61 -19.42 -11.23 2.83
CA ARG A 61 -19.77 -9.87 3.22
C ARG A 61 -18.54 -9.09 3.70
N GLU A 62 -17.72 -9.70 4.55
CA GLU A 62 -16.47 -9.12 5.04
C GLU A 62 -15.48 -8.84 3.90
N LEU A 63 -15.36 -9.74 2.92
CA LEU A 63 -14.55 -9.50 1.72
C LEU A 63 -15.07 -8.30 0.90
N ARG A 64 -16.39 -8.16 0.75
CA ARG A 64 -16.98 -7.00 0.05
C ARG A 64 -16.76 -5.69 0.82
N GLU A 65 -16.89 -5.73 2.15
CA GLU A 65 -16.61 -4.59 3.01
C GLU A 65 -15.13 -4.21 2.97
N MET A 66 -14.23 -5.20 2.93
CA MET A 66 -12.78 -4.99 2.80
C MET A 66 -12.41 -4.37 1.46
N VAL A 67 -13.01 -4.84 0.36
CA VAL A 67 -12.80 -4.24 -0.99
C VAL A 67 -13.28 -2.79 -1.00
N SER A 68 -14.47 -2.52 -0.48
CA SER A 68 -15.01 -1.15 -0.39
C SER A 68 -14.14 -0.25 0.50
N SER A 69 -13.65 -0.76 1.62
CA SER A 69 -12.71 -0.05 2.50
C SER A 69 -11.39 0.24 1.78
N SER A 70 -10.87 -0.72 0.99
CA SER A 70 -9.66 -0.55 0.19
C SER A 70 -9.84 0.52 -0.88
N GLU A 71 -10.97 0.56 -1.58
CA GLU A 71 -11.27 1.61 -2.57
C GLU A 71 -11.33 2.99 -1.92
N ASN A 72 -12.00 3.10 -0.76
CA ASN A 72 -12.06 4.35 -0.01
C ASN A 72 -10.67 4.79 0.49
N MET A 73 -9.83 3.85 0.93
CA MET A 73 -8.47 4.14 1.39
C MET A 73 -7.57 4.64 0.26
N LEU A 74 -7.68 4.04 -0.93
CA LEU A 74 -6.97 4.52 -2.13
C LEU A 74 -7.41 5.94 -2.50
N HIS A 75 -8.71 6.22 -2.46
CA HIS A 75 -9.22 7.56 -2.74
C HIS A 75 -8.73 8.59 -1.70
N GLN A 76 -8.69 8.22 -0.42
CA GLN A 76 -8.13 9.06 0.63
C GLN A 76 -6.63 9.30 0.45
N GLN A 77 -5.86 8.30 0.00
CA GLN A 77 -4.44 8.48 -0.31
C GLN A 77 -4.23 9.47 -1.47
N GLU A 78 -5.04 9.39 -2.53
CA GLU A 78 -4.96 10.32 -3.66
C GLU A 78 -5.27 11.76 -3.22
N LEU A 79 -6.30 11.93 -2.38
CA LEU A 79 -6.65 13.22 -1.81
C LEU A 79 -5.52 13.77 -0.93
N LEU A 80 -4.96 12.94 -0.04
CA LEU A 80 -3.85 13.33 0.83
C LEU A 80 -2.60 13.72 0.04
N ALA A 81 -2.24 12.95 -0.99
CA ALA A 81 -1.11 13.27 -1.87
C ALA A 81 -1.31 14.61 -2.58
N THR A 82 -2.52 14.87 -3.06
CA THR A 82 -2.86 16.15 -3.71
C THR A 82 -2.79 17.30 -2.73
N MET A 83 -3.36 17.14 -1.52
CA MET A 83 -3.34 18.16 -0.48
C MET A 83 -1.91 18.45 0.01
N GLN A 84 -1.09 17.42 0.18
CA GLN A 84 0.31 17.55 0.60
C GLN A 84 1.13 18.34 -0.43
N LEU A 85 0.94 18.08 -1.73
CA LEU A 85 1.60 18.84 -2.79
C LEU A 85 1.22 20.33 -2.80
N SER A 86 -0.02 20.65 -2.42
CA SER A 86 -0.51 22.03 -2.33
C SER A 86 -0.28 22.71 -0.97
N SER A 87 0.19 21.96 0.03
CA SER A 87 0.39 22.48 1.38
C SER A 87 1.78 23.09 1.50
N PHE A 88 1.87 24.20 2.24
CA PHE A 88 3.15 24.80 2.61
C PHE A 88 3.88 23.88 3.59
N GLN A 89 5.03 23.36 3.16
CA GLN A 89 5.80 22.38 3.92
C GLN A 89 7.28 22.77 4.11
N LYS A 90 7.76 23.76 3.36
CA LYS A 90 9.13 24.27 3.39
C LYS A 90 9.15 25.67 3.99
N VAL A 91 9.98 25.89 5.01
CA VAL A 91 10.10 27.19 5.68
C VAL A 91 11.57 27.52 5.90
N GLY A 92 11.98 28.75 5.56
CA GLY A 92 13.32 29.27 5.83
C GLY A 92 13.22 30.64 6.48
N LEU A 93 13.91 30.85 7.60
CA LEU A 93 13.89 32.11 8.34
C LEU A 93 15.33 32.60 8.55
N VAL A 94 15.62 33.78 8.02
CA VAL A 94 16.92 34.44 8.20
C VAL A 94 16.68 35.76 8.93
N ARG A 95 17.41 35.97 10.03
CA ARG A 95 17.40 37.22 10.80
C ARG A 95 18.69 37.98 10.56
N TYR A 96 18.57 39.26 10.24
CA TYR A 96 19.68 40.12 9.87
C TYR A 96 19.45 41.54 10.38
N ASP A 97 20.48 42.35 10.26
CA ASP A 97 20.35 43.78 10.44
C ASP A 97 20.31 44.43 9.06
N ALA A 98 19.25 45.20 8.78
CA ALA A 98 19.09 45.88 7.50
C ALA A 98 19.71 47.30 7.52
N PHE A 99 20.02 47.81 8.72
CA PHE A 99 20.56 49.15 8.92
C PHE A 99 21.59 49.12 10.05
N ASP A 100 22.85 49.46 9.74
CA ASP A 100 24.02 49.40 10.67
C ASP A 100 23.85 50.19 11.99
N ASP A 101 22.79 50.99 12.15
CA ASP A 101 22.53 51.86 13.29
C ASP A 101 21.71 51.21 14.44
N THR A 102 21.11 50.02 14.25
CA THR A 102 20.12 49.49 15.21
C THR A 102 20.72 48.49 16.21
N GLY A 103 21.83 47.83 15.87
CA GLY A 103 22.58 46.94 16.77
C GLY A 103 21.85 45.66 17.19
N ASP A 104 20.58 45.49 16.79
CA ASP A 104 19.74 44.33 17.08
C ASP A 104 19.16 43.77 15.77
N LYS A 105 19.17 42.44 15.62
CA LYS A 105 18.70 41.74 14.40
C LYS A 105 17.18 41.68 14.36
N LEU A 106 16.56 42.84 14.17
CA LEU A 106 15.11 43.02 14.11
C LEU A 106 14.55 42.82 12.70
N SER A 107 15.40 42.84 11.67
CA SER A 107 14.99 42.56 10.30
C SER A 107 15.00 41.05 10.03
N PHE A 108 14.07 40.59 9.19
CA PHE A 108 13.96 39.17 8.86
C PHE A 108 13.46 38.94 7.44
N SER A 109 13.84 37.79 6.88
CA SER A 109 13.30 37.23 5.64
C SER A 109 12.76 35.83 5.92
N LEU A 110 11.46 35.65 5.70
CA LEU A 110 10.72 34.40 5.91
C LEU A 110 10.24 33.89 4.56
N THR A 111 10.79 32.77 4.11
CA THR A 111 10.33 32.07 2.92
C THR A 111 9.44 30.90 3.30
N VAL A 112 8.29 30.77 2.63
CA VAL A 112 7.36 29.66 2.79
C VAL A 112 7.05 29.09 1.41
N LEU A 113 7.29 27.79 1.21
CA LEU A 113 7.07 27.09 -0.07
C LEU A 113 6.23 25.82 0.10
N ASP A 114 5.46 25.51 -0.94
CA ASP A 114 4.73 24.27 -1.11
C ASP A 114 5.65 23.12 -1.57
N GLY A 115 5.09 21.92 -1.77
CA GLY A 115 5.84 20.77 -2.28
C GLY A 115 6.38 20.93 -3.70
N LYS A 116 5.87 21.89 -4.47
CA LYS A 116 6.31 22.23 -5.82
C LYS A 116 7.26 23.44 -5.85
N ASN A 117 7.74 23.89 -4.69
CA ASN A 117 8.59 25.07 -4.51
C ASN A 117 7.91 26.39 -4.93
N ASN A 118 6.58 26.48 -4.90
CA ASN A 118 5.84 27.73 -5.08
C ASN A 118 5.44 28.30 -3.72
N GLY A 119 5.43 29.62 -3.62
CA GLY A 119 5.00 30.28 -2.40
C GLY A 119 5.38 31.73 -2.40
N PHE A 120 5.83 32.22 -1.25
CA PHE A 120 6.17 33.63 -1.08
C PHE A 120 7.29 33.79 -0.06
N ILE A 121 7.93 34.95 -0.16
CA ILE A 121 8.89 35.44 0.83
C ILE A 121 8.34 36.73 1.43
N LEU A 122 8.47 36.85 2.74
CA LEU A 122 8.15 38.03 3.54
C LEU A 122 9.44 38.61 4.11
N SER A 123 9.75 39.85 3.75
CA SER A 123 10.94 40.53 4.24
C SER A 123 10.54 41.77 5.02
N SER A 124 10.83 41.76 6.31
CA SER A 124 10.61 42.90 7.20
C SER A 124 11.93 43.62 7.43
N LEU A 125 11.98 44.89 7.02
CA LEU A 125 13.08 45.78 7.32
C LEU A 125 12.66 46.68 8.48
N ALA A 126 13.23 46.43 9.65
CA ALA A 126 13.02 47.23 10.84
C ALA A 126 14.04 48.36 10.89
N GLY A 127 13.58 49.60 10.77
CA GLY A 127 14.37 50.81 11.07
C GLY A 127 13.95 51.43 12.40
N HIS A 128 14.67 52.47 12.84
CA HIS A 128 14.48 53.11 14.14
C HIS A 128 13.03 53.57 14.41
N ASP A 129 12.41 54.28 13.46
CA ASP A 129 11.06 54.84 13.62
C ASP A 129 9.99 54.10 12.80
N THR A 130 10.38 53.28 11.81
CA THR A 130 9.43 52.63 10.89
C THR A 130 9.89 51.22 10.51
N SER A 131 8.95 50.28 10.47
CA SER A 131 9.15 48.96 9.87
C SER A 131 8.39 48.87 8.55
N ARG A 132 9.03 48.29 7.54
CA ARG A 132 8.41 48.02 6.22
C ARG A 132 8.46 46.54 5.94
N ILE A 133 7.33 45.99 5.49
CA ILE A 133 7.20 44.58 5.12
C ILE A 133 6.99 44.52 3.62
N TYR A 134 7.80 43.72 2.95
CA TYR A 134 7.70 43.40 1.54
C TYR A 134 7.30 41.94 1.39
N ALA A 135 6.50 41.65 0.36
CA ALA A 135 6.13 40.29 0.00
C ALA A 135 6.44 40.09 -1.48
N LYS A 136 7.23 39.07 -1.80
CA LYS A 136 7.52 38.67 -3.19
C LYS A 136 7.03 37.25 -3.43
N GLN A 137 6.51 37.01 -4.63
CA GLN A 137 6.06 35.68 -5.03
C GLN A 137 7.24 34.83 -5.52
N ILE A 138 7.24 33.55 -5.15
CA ILE A 138 8.20 32.56 -5.61
C ILE A 138 7.46 31.52 -6.46
N VAL A 139 8.00 31.24 -7.64
CA VAL A 139 7.47 30.24 -8.57
C VAL A 139 8.60 29.28 -8.91
N ASN A 140 8.40 27.98 -8.68
CA ASN A 140 9.40 26.92 -8.90
C ASN A 140 10.77 27.20 -8.23
N GLY A 141 10.76 27.77 -7.02
CA GLY A 141 11.98 28.10 -6.29
C GLY A 141 12.73 29.33 -6.80
N GLN A 142 12.17 30.09 -7.75
CA GLN A 142 12.77 31.31 -8.28
C GLN A 142 11.83 32.51 -8.11
N CYS A 143 12.40 33.68 -7.83
CA CYS A 143 11.69 34.95 -7.81
C CYS A 143 11.95 35.71 -9.12
N LYS A 144 10.93 36.39 -9.65
CA LYS A 144 11.08 37.24 -10.85
C LYS A 144 11.72 38.59 -10.54
N GLU A 145 11.61 39.03 -9.30
CA GLU A 145 12.15 40.29 -8.82
C GLU A 145 13.58 40.12 -8.32
N ALA A 146 14.34 41.22 -8.24
CA ALA A 146 15.67 41.19 -7.65
C ALA A 146 15.59 40.78 -6.17
N LEU A 147 16.43 39.81 -5.79
CA LEU A 147 16.52 39.30 -4.43
C LEU A 147 17.71 39.93 -3.70
N SER A 148 17.55 40.21 -2.41
CA SER A 148 18.69 40.51 -1.52
C SER A 148 19.47 39.24 -1.18
N SER A 149 20.66 39.38 -0.62
CA SER A 149 21.48 38.26 -0.13
C SER A 149 20.72 37.41 0.90
N GLU A 150 20.04 38.06 1.83
CA GLU A 150 19.31 37.44 2.94
C GLU A 150 18.01 36.79 2.46
N GLU A 151 17.35 37.41 1.48
CA GLU A 151 16.20 36.81 0.81
C GLU A 151 16.59 35.51 0.10
N ALA A 152 17.69 35.53 -0.68
CA ALA A 152 18.21 34.35 -1.36
C ALA A 152 18.63 33.24 -0.38
N GLU A 153 19.27 33.60 0.74
CA GLU A 153 19.62 32.66 1.80
C GLU A 153 18.38 32.00 2.42
N SER A 154 17.33 32.76 2.69
CA SER A 154 16.08 32.21 3.25
C SER A 154 15.39 31.24 2.30
N ILE A 155 15.48 31.48 0.98
CA ILE A 155 14.96 30.57 -0.05
C ILE A 155 15.75 29.27 -0.07
N ASN A 156 17.08 29.34 -0.06
CA ASN A 156 17.93 28.16 -0.03
C ASN A 156 17.66 27.31 1.23
N MET A 157 17.55 27.94 2.39
CA MET A 157 17.20 27.25 3.63
C MET A 157 15.83 26.54 3.55
N ALA A 158 14.83 27.20 2.97
CA ALA A 158 13.52 26.59 2.75
C ALA A 158 13.58 25.40 1.79
N LEU A 159 14.39 25.49 0.72
CA LEU A 159 14.59 24.39 -0.23
C LEU A 159 15.30 23.19 0.41
N ASP A 160 16.27 23.44 1.29
CA ASP A 160 17.08 22.42 1.98
C ASP A 160 16.31 21.69 3.10
N THR A 161 15.29 22.32 3.69
CA THR A 161 14.53 21.80 4.84
C THR A 161 13.86 20.43 4.58
N LEU A 162 13.63 20.06 3.32
CA LEU A 162 12.96 18.80 2.94
C LEU A 162 13.87 17.80 2.21
N MET A 163 15.18 18.03 2.18
CA MET A 163 16.14 17.18 1.46
C MET A 163 17.42 16.77 2.25
N PRO A 164 17.38 16.25 3.49
CA PRO A 164 18.54 15.53 4.03
C PRO A 164 18.68 14.11 3.45
N ASP A 165 17.60 13.33 3.42
CA ASP A 165 17.67 11.89 3.12
C ASP A 165 17.50 11.56 1.62
N MET A 166 16.51 12.15 0.93
CA MET A 166 16.23 11.81 -0.47
C MET A 166 17.28 12.36 -1.46
N ALA A 167 17.89 13.50 -1.15
CA ALA A 167 18.95 14.07 -2.00
C ALA A 167 20.29 13.34 -1.83
N SER A 168 20.59 12.86 -0.62
CA SER A 168 21.76 12.01 -0.39
C SER A 168 21.57 10.63 -1.03
N GLU A 169 20.39 10.01 -0.88
CA GLU A 169 20.05 8.75 -1.55
C GLU A 169 20.06 8.87 -3.09
N ALA A 170 19.51 9.95 -3.66
CA ALA A 170 19.56 10.19 -5.09
C ALA A 170 21.00 10.41 -5.59
N GLN A 171 21.84 11.10 -4.82
CA GLN A 171 23.25 11.30 -5.15
C GLN A 171 24.06 10.02 -5.01
N GLU A 172 23.75 9.17 -4.04
CA GLU A 172 24.32 7.81 -3.90
C GLU A 172 23.94 6.92 -5.08
N LEU A 173 22.66 6.86 -5.44
CA LEU A 173 22.17 6.09 -6.60
C LEU A 173 22.80 6.58 -7.92
N LEU A 174 22.94 7.89 -8.09
CA LEU A 174 23.63 8.46 -9.26
C LEU A 174 25.12 8.13 -9.28
N ASN A 175 25.79 8.14 -8.11
CA ASN A 175 27.20 7.78 -8.00
C ASN A 175 27.44 6.27 -8.21
N GLU A 176 26.53 5.41 -7.72
CA GLU A 176 26.54 3.96 -7.98
C GLU A 176 26.36 3.67 -9.47
N THR A 177 25.34 4.28 -10.10
CA THR A 177 25.09 4.13 -11.54
C THR A 177 26.28 4.62 -12.38
N ARG A 178 26.95 5.70 -11.95
CA ARG A 178 28.15 6.23 -12.61
C ARG A 178 29.38 5.33 -12.39
N GLY A 179 29.51 4.70 -11.23
CA GLY A 179 30.55 3.72 -10.92
C GLY A 179 30.43 2.44 -11.74
N GLU A 180 29.21 1.93 -11.92
CA GLU A 180 28.94 0.76 -12.77
C GLU A 180 29.22 1.04 -14.26
N ALA A 181 28.88 2.23 -14.74
CA ALA A 181 29.14 2.65 -16.11
C ALA A 181 30.66 2.75 -16.40
N LEU A 182 31.45 3.23 -15.43
CA LEU A 182 32.91 3.29 -15.55
C LEU A 182 33.55 1.89 -15.50
N SER A 183 33.05 1.00 -14.64
CA SER A 183 33.52 -0.40 -14.52
C SER A 183 33.28 -1.22 -15.79
N LYS A 184 32.13 -1.07 -16.45
CA LYS A 184 31.81 -1.77 -17.72
C LYS A 184 32.53 -1.22 -18.96
N SER A 185 33.17 -0.05 -18.87
CA SER A 185 33.87 0.58 -19.99
C SER A 185 35.35 0.20 -20.11
N GLN A 186 35.89 -0.56 -19.17
CA GLN A 186 37.29 -0.94 -19.14
C GLN A 186 37.54 -2.17 -20.02
N PRO A 187 38.26 -2.06 -21.15
CA PRO A 187 38.45 -3.20 -22.05
C PRO A 187 39.30 -4.27 -21.37
N ASP A 188 38.81 -5.51 -21.44
CA ASP A 188 39.42 -6.72 -20.90
C ASP A 188 40.81 -6.91 -21.53
N ASN A 189 41.84 -6.55 -20.77
CA ASN A 189 43.21 -6.61 -21.25
C ASN A 189 43.67 -8.08 -21.16
N HIS A 190 43.33 -8.83 -22.22
CA HIS A 190 43.72 -10.23 -22.35
C HIS A 190 45.24 -10.35 -22.29
N ARG A 191 45.72 -11.06 -21.27
CA ARG A 191 47.14 -11.36 -21.03
C ARG A 191 47.66 -12.15 -22.23
N ILE A 192 48.54 -11.52 -23.03
CA ILE A 192 49.32 -12.24 -24.01
C ILE A 192 50.46 -12.92 -23.23
N ASP A 193 50.28 -14.19 -22.93
CA ASP A 193 51.35 -15.06 -22.43
C ASP A 193 52.45 -15.14 -23.50
N THR A 194 53.55 -14.41 -23.29
CA THR A 194 54.78 -14.66 -24.03
C THR A 194 55.48 -15.88 -23.44
N ALA A 195 55.13 -17.06 -23.95
CA ALA A 195 55.90 -18.28 -23.78
C ALA A 195 56.77 -18.54 -25.02
N GLY A 196 58.08 -18.39 -24.83
CA GLY A 196 59.14 -19.18 -25.49
C GLY A 196 59.31 -19.11 -27.01
N LYS A 197 60.34 -18.38 -27.47
CA LYS A 197 61.64 -18.90 -27.95
C LYS A 197 62.46 -17.79 -28.58
#